data_AF-A0A532UK15-F1
#
_entry.id   AF-A0A532UK15-F1
#
_cell.length_a   1.000
_cell.length_b   1.000
_cell.length_c   1.000
_cell.angle_alpha   90.00
_cell.angle_beta   90.00
_cell.angle_gamma   90.00
#
_symmetry.space_group_name_H-M   'P 1'
#
loop_
_entity.id
_entity.type
_entity.pdbx_description
1 polymer ?
#
loop_
_entity_poly.entity_id
_entity_poly.type
_entity_poly.pdbx_seq_one_letter_code
_entity_poly.pdbx_strand_id
1 'polypeptide(L)'
;MLITPDIYRLGQYLDNDELKKLAILMYRSCGQLIDPYGSQGEQPHHTNYAQDGRFVRRMESQGPAGVRGNYVEDWTVFWITAHFLNAAAQFKELGLSLAD
;
A
#
# COMPACT_ATOMS: atom_id res chain seq x y z
N MET A 1 3.85 -0.28 -6.61
CA MET A 1 2.51 0.25 -6.96
C MET A 1 2.58 1.50 -7.84
N LEU A 2 3.66 2.30 -7.80
CA LEU A 2 3.93 3.42 -8.73
C LEU A 2 3.62 3.13 -10.22
N ILE A 3 3.89 1.91 -10.68
CA ILE A 3 3.75 1.52 -12.09
C ILE A 3 2.33 1.08 -12.48
N THR A 4 1.39 0.97 -11.53
CA THR A 4 0.03 0.50 -11.85
C THR A 4 -0.71 1.40 -12.85
N PRO A 5 -0.58 2.75 -12.84
CA PRO A 5 -1.19 3.57 -13.88
C PRO A 5 -0.60 3.28 -15.28
N ASP A 6 0.69 2.94 -15.36
CA ASP A 6 1.33 2.60 -16.64
C ASP A 6 0.86 1.26 -17.19
N ILE A 7 0.64 0.27 -16.30
CA ILE A 7 -0.01 -1.01 -16.69
C ILE A 7 -1.43 -0.75 -17.19
N TYR A 8 -2.16 0.18 -16.57
CA TYR A 8 -3.49 0.56 -17.03
C TYR A 8 -3.45 1.22 -18.43
N ARG A 9 -2.54 2.18 -18.64
CA ARG A 9 -2.31 2.81 -19.95
C ARG A 9 -1.93 1.78 -21.01
N LEU A 10 -1.08 0.81 -20.67
CA LEU A 10 -0.75 -0.31 -21.55
C LEU A 10 -2.00 -1.11 -21.93
N GLY A 11 -2.90 -1.38 -20.98
CA GLY A 11 -4.19 -2.00 -21.24
C GLY A 11 -5.09 -1.18 -22.18
N GLN A 12 -5.03 0.17 -22.13
CA GLN A 12 -5.74 1.02 -23.08
C GLN A 12 -5.14 0.92 -24.49
N TYR A 13 -3.81 0.99 -24.62
CA TYR A 13 -3.14 0.92 -25.92
C TYR A 13 -3.30 -0.43 -26.62
N LEU A 14 -3.41 -1.52 -25.86
CA LEU A 14 -3.56 -2.88 -26.37
C LEU A 14 -5.01 -3.36 -26.45
N ASP A 15 -5.97 -2.51 -26.10
CA ASP A 15 -7.39 -2.88 -25.92
C ASP A 15 -7.58 -4.16 -25.07
N ASN A 16 -6.84 -4.24 -23.96
CA ASN A 16 -6.79 -5.40 -23.08
C ASN A 16 -7.38 -5.06 -21.71
N ASP A 17 -8.62 -5.50 -21.47
CA ASP A 17 -9.35 -5.25 -20.23
C ASP A 17 -8.77 -6.00 -19.02
N GLU A 18 -8.11 -7.14 -19.24
CA GLU A 18 -7.48 -7.89 -18.15
C GLU A 18 -6.29 -7.12 -17.56
N LEU A 19 -5.53 -6.40 -18.39
CA LEU A 19 -4.46 -5.51 -17.91
C LEU A 19 -5.01 -4.33 -17.10
N LYS A 20 -6.15 -3.76 -17.53
CA LYS A 20 -6.84 -2.68 -16.81
C LYS A 20 -7.31 -3.15 -15.43
N LYS A 21 -7.95 -4.34 -15.38
CA LYS A 21 -8.40 -4.96 -14.12
C LYS A 21 -7.23 -5.30 -13.20
N LEU A 22 -6.16 -5.87 -13.75
CA LEU A 22 -4.95 -6.20 -12.99
C LEU A 22 -4.33 -4.94 -12.37
N ALA A 23 -4.21 -3.85 -13.14
CA ALA A 23 -3.68 -2.58 -12.64
C ALA A 23 -4.51 -2.03 -11.46
N ILE A 24 -5.84 -2.09 -11.53
CA ILE A 24 -6.74 -1.67 -10.45
C ILE A 24 -6.58 -2.58 -9.23
N LEU A 25 -6.50 -3.91 -9.44
CA LEU A 25 -6.31 -4.87 -8.36
C LEU A 25 -4.98 -4.63 -7.63
N MET A 26 -3.88 -4.45 -8.37
CA MET A 26 -2.56 -4.14 -7.82
C MET A 26 -2.55 -2.84 -7.00
N TYR A 27 -3.37 -1.86 -7.40
CA TYR A 27 -3.57 -0.66 -6.60
C TYR A 27 -4.30 -1.01 -5.30
N ARG A 28 -5.52 -1.53 -5.38
CA ARG A 28 -6.34 -1.80 -4.18
C ARG A 28 -5.66 -2.75 -3.19
N SER A 29 -4.95 -3.78 -3.66
CA SER A 29 -4.28 -4.75 -2.80
C SER A 29 -3.15 -4.17 -1.94
N CYS A 30 -2.58 -3.03 -2.36
CA CYS A 30 -1.46 -2.41 -1.68
C CYS A 30 -1.83 -1.07 -1.02
N GLY A 31 -3.10 -0.65 -1.06
CA GLY A 31 -3.60 0.62 -0.50
C GLY A 31 -3.54 0.77 1.03
N GLN A 32 -2.68 0.02 1.71
CA GLN A 32 -2.39 0.29 3.12
C GLN A 32 -1.77 1.71 3.19
N LEU A 33 -2.15 2.52 4.19
CA LEU A 33 -1.65 3.89 4.43
C LEU A 33 -2.17 5.02 3.52
N ILE A 34 -3.18 4.81 2.66
CA ILE A 34 -3.78 5.91 1.86
C ILE A 34 -5.14 6.41 2.37
N ASP A 35 -5.83 5.64 3.20
CA ASP A 35 -7.04 6.11 3.88
C ASP A 35 -6.86 6.12 5.41
N PRO A 36 -6.94 7.28 6.07
CA PRO A 36 -6.88 7.37 7.53
C PRO A 36 -8.00 6.60 8.24
N TYR A 37 -9.11 6.29 7.58
CA TYR A 37 -10.21 5.49 8.13
C TYR A 37 -10.08 3.98 7.87
N GLY A 38 -9.05 3.54 7.15
CA GLY A 38 -8.75 2.13 6.95
C GLY A 38 -9.65 1.40 5.95
N SER A 39 -10.40 2.10 5.09
CA SER A 39 -11.22 1.46 4.02
C SER A 39 -10.38 0.58 3.08
N GLN A 40 -9.09 0.90 2.94
CA GLN A 40 -8.15 0.22 2.06
C GLN A 40 -7.32 -0.88 2.77
N GLY A 41 -7.78 -1.35 3.94
CA GLY A 41 -7.19 -2.47 4.69
C GLY A 41 -6.46 -2.08 5.98
N GLU A 42 -5.97 -3.11 6.69
CA GLU A 42 -5.22 -2.92 7.94
C GLU A 42 -3.97 -2.08 7.70
N GLN A 43 -3.75 -1.08 8.56
CA GLN A 43 -2.52 -0.31 8.57
C GLN A 43 -1.39 -1.15 9.18
N PRO A 44 -0.11 -0.91 8.84
CA PRO A 44 1.02 -1.60 9.46
C PRO A 44 0.96 -1.60 11.00
N HIS A 45 0.53 -0.47 11.59
CA HIS A 45 0.34 -0.31 13.03
C HIS A 45 -0.83 -1.10 13.63
N HIS A 46 -1.72 -1.64 12.80
CA HIS A 46 -2.82 -2.50 13.23
C HIS A 46 -2.38 -3.95 13.39
N THR A 47 -1.28 -4.35 12.73
CA THR A 47 -0.73 -5.71 12.78
C THR A 47 0.46 -5.80 13.76
N ASN A 48 0.55 -6.88 14.52
CA ASN A 48 1.71 -7.14 15.38
C ASN A 48 2.77 -7.95 14.62
N TYR A 49 3.89 -7.31 14.25
CA TYR A 49 5.01 -7.98 13.60
C TYR A 49 6.35 -7.28 13.95
N ALA A 50 7.45 -8.01 13.79
CA ALA A 50 8.80 -7.51 13.96
C ALA A 50 9.60 -7.73 12.67
N GLN A 51 10.35 -6.72 12.23
CA GLN A 51 11.19 -6.77 11.01
C GLN A 51 12.70 -6.79 11.32
N ASP A 52 13.10 -6.66 12.58
CA ASP A 52 14.49 -6.49 12.98
C ASP A 52 14.78 -7.08 14.38
N GLY A 53 16.01 -7.56 14.59
CA GLY A 53 16.46 -8.15 15.85
C GLY A 53 16.36 -7.23 17.07
N ARG A 54 16.29 -5.91 16.89
CA ARG A 54 16.06 -4.93 17.96
C ARG A 54 14.72 -5.11 18.66
N PHE A 55 13.74 -5.72 17.99
CA PHE A 55 12.43 -5.99 18.57
C PHE A 55 12.40 -7.24 19.47
N VAL A 56 13.43 -8.10 19.41
CA VAL A 56 13.50 -9.36 20.18
C VAL A 56 13.34 -9.11 21.67
N ARG A 57 14.08 -8.17 22.26
CA ARG A 57 13.97 -7.84 23.69
C ARG A 57 12.58 -7.35 24.10
N ARG A 58 11.90 -6.62 23.21
CA ARG A 58 10.54 -6.11 23.46
C ARG A 58 9.51 -7.24 23.35
N MET A 59 9.71 -8.15 22.41
CA MET A 59 8.88 -9.35 22.25
C MET A 59 9.06 -10.35 23.39
N GLU A 60 10.29 -10.53 23.91
CA GLU A 60 10.58 -11.37 25.08
C GLU A 60 9.93 -10.83 26.36
N SER A 61 9.88 -9.51 26.52
CA SER A 61 9.35 -8.86 27.74
C SER A 61 7.85 -8.59 27.73
N GLN A 62 7.25 -8.35 26.56
CA GLN A 62 5.85 -7.90 26.42
C GLN A 62 5.01 -8.81 25.51
N GLY A 63 5.60 -9.89 24.99
CA GLY A 63 4.96 -10.78 24.03
C GLY A 63 4.61 -10.08 22.70
N PRO A 64 3.78 -10.72 21.85
CA PRO A 64 3.38 -10.17 20.55
C PRO A 64 2.69 -8.81 20.62
N ALA A 65 2.04 -8.47 21.74
CA ALA A 65 1.36 -7.18 21.90
C ALA A 65 2.34 -6.00 22.07
N GLY A 66 3.59 -6.26 22.46
CA GLY A 66 4.64 -5.24 22.61
C GLY A 66 5.31 -4.82 21.30
N VAL A 67 4.95 -5.45 20.19
CA VAL A 67 5.49 -5.18 18.85
C VAL A 67 4.35 -4.89 17.88
N ARG A 68 3.80 -3.67 17.99
CA ARG A 68 2.98 -3.06 16.93
C ARG A 68 3.89 -2.76 15.75
N GLY A 69 3.63 -3.39 14.61
CA GLY A 69 4.48 -3.30 13.44
C GLY A 69 4.49 -1.91 12.83
N ASN A 70 5.68 -1.44 12.48
CA ASN A 70 5.89 -0.41 11.46
C ASN A 70 7.11 -0.84 10.65
N TYR A 71 7.38 -0.17 9.54
CA TYR A 71 8.67 -0.33 8.90
C TYR A 71 9.79 0.06 9.87
N VAL A 72 10.82 -0.79 9.95
CA VAL A 72 12.06 -0.54 10.73
C VAL A 72 12.66 0.84 10.46
N GLU A 73 12.48 1.29 9.23
CA GLU A 73 12.85 2.58 8.72
C GLU A 73 11.60 3.46 8.63
N ASP A 74 11.38 4.32 9.61
CA ASP A 74 10.20 5.20 9.64
C ASP A 74 10.10 6.10 8.39
N TRP A 75 11.24 6.42 7.74
CA TRP A 75 11.28 7.19 6.50
C TRP A 75 10.68 6.45 5.29
N THR A 76 10.70 5.11 5.30
CA THR A 76 10.20 4.26 4.22
C THR A 76 8.67 4.36 4.09
N VAL A 77 7.96 4.62 5.19
CA VAL A 77 6.51 4.86 5.21
C VAL A 77 6.15 6.06 4.34
N PHE A 78 6.86 7.19 4.49
CA PHE A 78 6.59 8.41 3.72
C PHE A 78 6.72 8.16 2.21
N TRP A 79 7.79 7.48 1.79
CA TRP A 79 7.98 7.17 0.38
C TRP A 79 6.90 6.24 -0.14
N ILE A 80 6.57 5.17 0.59
CA ILE A 80 5.50 4.25 0.21
C ILE A 80 4.17 4.99 0.02
N THR A 81 3.77 5.82 0.99
CA THR A 81 2.57 6.66 0.90
C THR A 81 2.63 7.62 -0.30
N ALA A 82 3.77 8.28 -0.54
CA ALA A 82 3.93 9.19 -1.68
C ALA A 82 3.76 8.46 -3.02
N HIS A 83 4.29 7.24 -3.17
CA HIS A 83 4.10 6.43 -4.38
C HIS A 83 2.63 6.05 -4.60
N PHE A 84 1.90 5.76 -3.52
CA PHE A 84 0.49 5.44 -3.59
C PHE A 84 -0.39 6.64 -3.95
N LEU A 85 -0.13 7.80 -3.33
CA LEU A 85 -0.84 9.04 -3.65
C LEU A 85 -0.57 9.48 -5.09
N ASN A 86 0.66 9.31 -5.58
CA ASN A 86 1.00 9.60 -6.97
C ASN A 86 0.26 8.68 -7.95
N ALA A 87 0.20 7.37 -7.67
CA ALA A 87 -0.57 6.44 -8.49
C ALA A 87 -2.07 6.77 -8.47
N ALA A 88 -2.62 7.15 -7.31
CA ALA A 88 -4.01 7.58 -7.14
C ALA A 88 -4.34 8.79 -8.03
N ALA A 89 -3.46 9.80 -8.00
CA ALA A 89 -3.61 11.00 -8.81
C ALA A 89 -3.61 10.67 -10.31
N GLN A 90 -2.70 9.82 -10.77
CA GLN A 90 -2.65 9.41 -12.18
C GLN A 90 -3.88 8.62 -12.62
N PHE A 91 -4.42 7.75 -11.77
CA PHE A 91 -5.68 7.07 -12.07
C PHE A 91 -6.86 8.04 -12.15
N LYS A 92 -6.89 9.07 -11.29
CA LYS A 92 -7.90 10.14 -11.37
C LYS A 92 -7.78 10.94 -12.67
N GLU A 93 -6.56 11.25 -13.12
CA GLU A 93 -6.31 11.89 -14.41
C GLU A 93 -6.78 11.04 -15.60
N LEU A 94 -6.72 9.71 -15.47
CA LEU A 94 -7.26 8.76 -16.45
C LEU A 94 -8.81 8.63 -16.38
N GLY A 95 -9.48 9.41 -15.52
CA GLY A 95 -10.93 9.38 -15.36
C GLY A 95 -11.45 8.22 -14.51
N LEU A 96 -10.59 7.55 -13.74
CA LEU A 96 -10.98 6.43 -12.88
C LEU A 96 -11.25 6.91 -11.46
N SER A 97 -12.42 6.54 -10.93
CA SER A 97 -12.69 6.62 -9.51
C SER A 97 -12.24 5.31 -8.86
N LEU A 98 -11.22 5.40 -7.99
CA LEU A 98 -10.71 4.26 -7.24
C LEU A 98 -11.26 4.19 -5.81
N ALA A 99 -12.14 5.12 -5.43
CA ALA A 99 -12.83 5.13 -4.15
C ALA A 99 -13.76 3.91 -4.02
N ASP A 100 -13.68 3.27 -2.85
CA ASP A 100 -14.77 2.57 -2.16
C ASP A 100 -14.69 3.02 -0.70
#